data_AF-A0A3P1WAP6-F1
#
_entry.id   AF-A0A3P1WAP6-F1
#
_cell.length_a   1.000
_cell.length_b   1.000
_cell.length_c   1.000
_cell.angle_alpha   90.00
_cell.angle_beta   90.00
_cell.angle_gamma   90.00
#
_symmetry.space_group_name_H-M   'P 1'
#
loop_
_entity.id
_entity.type
_entity.pdbx_description
1 polymer ?
#
loop_
_entity_poly.entity_id
_entity_poly.type
_entity_poly.pdbx_seq_one_letter_code
_entity_poly.pdbx_strand_id
1 'polypeptide(L)'
;MELHTFPIERALKASLQQRELYEGKGLAGEAFRASCHALWALLDKGARPHSLKGTPFEYIARKFNNLREESKQKPGRLDPVFRDWLTFAYHVGPRPSDKHQLDRINDSDNYRVGNVRWLHATRQNSNKRANRHHLYRGRRFTDAELSALLAKNFKNYSPEAIKKYRQRMAKAGYSNDEITREIFKRMGLSYESSGNPLEDADFSPKYYKKLSEAYRNSGSGLTRIEFEIAWLQEKISILKKNQQDEMGLLVILEKEQSYKLMCRIYDLEDDLKRARDRESKLKVQKVKQDIENTEPETGCGSLTKDMLSQGISNFEKNKLAAAL
;
A
#
# COMPACT_ATOMS: atom_id res chain seq x y z
N MET A 1 26.93 -21.39 -26.90
CA MET A 1 25.73 -20.86 -26.22
C MET A 1 26.16 -20.43 -24.84
N GLU A 2 26.36 -19.13 -24.64
CA GLU A 2 26.59 -18.62 -23.28
C GLU A 2 25.34 -18.95 -22.44
N LEU A 3 25.52 -19.80 -21.42
CA LEU A 3 24.52 -20.04 -20.40
C LEU A 3 24.10 -18.67 -19.87
N HIS A 4 22.81 -18.32 -19.98
CA HIS A 4 22.25 -17.07 -19.50
C HIS A 4 22.72 -16.81 -18.06
N THR A 5 23.74 -15.97 -17.91
CA THR A 5 24.30 -15.50 -16.64
C THR A 5 23.39 -14.43 -16.05
N PHE A 6 22.11 -14.77 -15.84
CA PHE A 6 21.33 -14.02 -14.86
C PHE A 6 21.75 -14.57 -13.50
N PRO A 7 22.61 -13.88 -12.73
CA PRO A 7 23.27 -14.50 -11.59
C PRO A 7 22.20 -14.92 -10.59
N ILE A 8 22.27 -16.16 -10.14
CA ILE A 8 21.42 -16.74 -9.09
C ILE A 8 21.30 -15.78 -7.89
N GLU A 9 22.34 -14.99 -7.61
CA GLU A 9 22.37 -13.92 -6.61
C GLU A 9 21.34 -12.79 -6.85
N ARG A 10 21.08 -12.38 -8.11
CA ARG A 10 20.06 -11.37 -8.43
C ARG A 10 18.65 -11.91 -8.29
N ALA A 11 18.43 -13.18 -8.66
CA ALA A 11 17.16 -13.88 -8.44
C ALA A 11 16.91 -14.10 -6.93
N LEU A 12 17.94 -14.46 -6.17
CA LEU A 12 17.90 -14.57 -4.71
C LEU A 12 17.61 -13.21 -4.06
N LYS A 13 18.23 -12.12 -4.54
CA LYS A 13 17.98 -10.76 -4.05
C LYS A 13 16.55 -10.27 -4.35
N ALA A 14 16.02 -10.56 -5.54
CA ALA A 14 14.63 -10.29 -5.90
C ALA A 14 13.65 -11.13 -5.05
N SER A 15 13.97 -12.40 -4.79
CA SER A 15 13.21 -13.29 -3.91
C SER A 15 13.26 -12.87 -2.43
N LEU A 16 14.38 -12.30 -1.97
CA LEU A 16 14.54 -11.77 -0.61
C LEU A 16 13.79 -10.43 -0.43
N GLN A 17 13.80 -9.56 -1.44
CA GLN A 17 12.93 -8.36 -1.48
C GLN A 17 11.44 -8.73 -1.40
N GLN A 18 11.04 -9.81 -2.06
CA GLN A 18 9.68 -10.32 -1.93
C GLN A 18 9.39 -10.81 -0.49
N ARG A 19 10.39 -11.38 0.20
CA ARG A 19 10.27 -11.87 1.59
C ARG A 19 10.07 -10.76 2.62
N GLU A 20 10.70 -9.59 2.46
CA GLU A 20 10.52 -8.43 3.36
C GLU A 20 9.13 -7.78 3.25
N LEU A 21 8.42 -7.97 2.13
CA LEU A 21 7.06 -7.44 1.92
C LEU A 21 5.95 -8.32 2.55
N TYR A 22 6.30 -9.51 3.07
CA TYR A 22 5.36 -10.41 3.74
C TYR A 22 5.31 -10.18 5.25
N GLU A 23 4.46 -9.23 5.66
CA GLU A 23 3.89 -9.26 7.01
C GLU A 23 2.98 -10.47 7.16
N GLY A 24 3.47 -11.48 7.90
CA GLY A 24 2.65 -12.35 8.71
C GLY A 24 1.84 -13.40 7.95
N LYS A 25 2.26 -14.66 8.11
CA LYS A 25 1.53 -15.90 7.80
C LYS A 25 1.54 -16.32 6.32
N GLY A 26 2.61 -16.99 5.90
CA GLY A 26 2.63 -17.76 4.65
C GLY A 26 3.95 -18.48 4.44
N LEU A 27 3.97 -19.79 4.72
CA LEU A 27 5.05 -20.78 4.57
C LEU A 27 6.41 -20.39 5.19
N ALA A 28 6.89 -21.23 6.12
CA ALA A 28 8.25 -21.14 6.65
C ALA A 28 9.21 -20.95 5.47
N GLY A 29 9.96 -19.85 5.42
CA GLY A 29 10.63 -19.48 4.17
C GLY A 29 11.73 -20.45 3.70
N GLU A 30 11.95 -21.56 4.40
CA GLU A 30 12.64 -22.75 3.91
C GLU A 30 11.85 -23.49 2.81
N ALA A 31 10.54 -23.70 2.97
CA ALA A 31 9.71 -24.36 1.96
C ALA A 31 9.66 -23.55 0.65
N PHE A 32 9.59 -22.22 0.77
CA PHE A 32 9.65 -21.33 -0.39
C PHE A 32 11.02 -21.39 -1.08
N ARG A 33 12.12 -21.34 -0.32
CA ARG A 33 13.48 -21.51 -0.87
C ARG A 33 13.62 -22.86 -1.60
N ALA A 34 13.14 -23.95 -1.00
CA ALA A 34 13.16 -25.26 -1.63
C ALA A 34 12.39 -25.26 -2.95
N SER A 35 11.24 -24.58 -3.00
CA SER A 35 10.46 -24.40 -4.25
C SER A 35 11.24 -23.59 -5.30
N CYS A 36 11.96 -22.53 -4.90
CA CYS A 36 12.81 -21.77 -5.81
C CYS A 36 13.92 -22.64 -6.41
N HIS A 37 14.63 -23.41 -5.57
CA HIS A 37 15.68 -24.32 -6.03
C HIS A 37 15.13 -25.40 -6.97
N ALA A 38 13.95 -25.96 -6.67
CA ALA A 38 13.30 -26.93 -7.54
C ALA A 38 12.92 -26.34 -8.90
N LEU A 39 12.42 -25.09 -8.94
CA LEU A 39 12.15 -24.40 -10.20
C LEU A 39 13.44 -24.15 -10.98
N TRP A 40 14.49 -23.62 -10.33
CA TRP A 40 15.77 -23.32 -10.98
C TRP A 40 16.42 -24.57 -11.56
N ALA A 41 16.42 -25.69 -10.84
CA ALA A 41 16.94 -26.95 -11.35
C ALA A 41 16.20 -27.44 -12.61
N LEU A 42 14.91 -27.15 -12.75
CA LEU A 42 14.15 -27.42 -13.98
C LEU A 42 14.53 -26.45 -15.11
N LEU A 43 14.68 -25.16 -14.81
CA LEU A 43 15.08 -24.14 -15.78
C LEU A 43 16.50 -24.41 -16.32
N ASP A 44 17.44 -24.80 -15.46
CA ASP A 44 18.82 -25.17 -15.82
C ASP A 44 18.83 -26.39 -16.78
N LYS A 45 17.85 -27.29 -16.65
CA LYS A 45 17.62 -28.42 -17.57
C LYS A 45 16.84 -28.03 -18.84
N GLY A 46 16.57 -26.74 -19.05
CA GLY A 46 15.89 -26.24 -20.24
C GLY A 46 14.37 -26.30 -20.18
N ALA A 47 13.75 -26.39 -18.99
CA ALA A 47 12.30 -26.40 -18.86
C ALA A 47 11.66 -25.16 -19.52
N ARG A 48 10.61 -25.40 -20.30
CA ARG A 48 9.82 -24.39 -21.02
C ARG A 48 8.42 -24.29 -20.40
N PRO A 49 7.64 -23.23 -20.70
CA PRO A 49 6.30 -23.08 -20.12
C PRO A 49 5.40 -24.31 -20.30
N HIS A 50 5.42 -24.94 -21.48
CA HIS A 50 4.61 -26.12 -21.77
C HIS A 50 5.04 -27.37 -20.98
N SER A 51 6.31 -27.48 -20.59
CA SER A 51 6.83 -28.64 -19.85
C SER A 51 6.53 -28.57 -18.35
N LEU A 52 5.98 -27.46 -17.86
CA LEU A 52 5.59 -27.26 -16.46
C LEU A 52 4.12 -27.57 -16.20
N LYS A 53 3.36 -28.00 -17.21
CA LYS A 53 1.95 -28.40 -17.05
C LYS A 53 1.84 -29.59 -16.09
N GLY A 54 0.89 -29.54 -15.15
CA GLY A 54 0.71 -30.55 -14.11
C GLY A 54 1.73 -30.48 -12.97
N THR A 55 2.69 -29.54 -13.02
CA THR A 55 3.65 -29.32 -11.93
C THR A 55 3.17 -28.18 -11.01
N PRO A 56 3.72 -28.06 -9.79
CA PRO A 56 3.49 -26.89 -8.94
C PRO A 56 3.84 -25.54 -9.60
N PHE A 57 4.64 -25.54 -10.68
CA PHE A 57 5.08 -24.36 -11.41
C PHE A 57 4.19 -24.02 -12.62
N GLU A 58 3.12 -24.76 -12.87
CA GLU A 58 2.21 -24.48 -13.99
C GLU A 58 1.66 -23.05 -13.95
N TYR A 59 1.39 -22.53 -12.75
CA TYR A 59 0.83 -21.18 -12.61
C TYR A 59 1.76 -20.10 -13.19
N ILE A 60 3.06 -20.16 -12.89
CA ILE A 60 4.02 -19.15 -13.39
C ILE A 60 4.15 -19.24 -14.92
N ALA A 61 4.18 -20.46 -15.47
CA ALA A 61 4.20 -20.70 -16.91
C ALA A 61 2.96 -20.12 -17.61
N ARG A 62 1.77 -20.40 -17.06
CA ARG A 62 0.50 -19.86 -17.56
C ARG A 62 0.46 -18.33 -17.47
N LYS A 63 0.94 -17.75 -16.37
CA LYS A 63 0.97 -16.30 -16.19
C LYS A 63 1.90 -15.62 -17.18
N PHE A 64 3.08 -16.19 -17.45
CA PHE A 64 4.00 -15.71 -18.48
C PHE A 64 3.31 -15.68 -19.87
N ASN A 65 2.70 -16.79 -20.28
CA ASN A 65 2.01 -16.87 -21.56
C ASN A 65 0.90 -15.82 -21.68
N ASN A 66 0.08 -15.66 -20.64
CA ASN A 66 -0.99 -14.65 -20.63
C ASN A 66 -0.43 -13.23 -20.78
N LEU A 67 0.63 -12.88 -20.04
CA LEU A 67 1.25 -11.55 -20.14
C LEU A 67 1.86 -11.31 -21.52
N ARG A 68 2.47 -12.33 -22.12
CA ARG A 68 3.03 -12.26 -23.47
C ARG A 68 1.93 -12.01 -24.51
N GLU A 69 0.81 -12.73 -24.42
CA GLU A 69 -0.34 -12.51 -25.30
C GLU A 69 -0.99 -11.13 -25.09
N GLU A 70 -1.18 -10.72 -23.83
CA GLU A 70 -1.67 -9.38 -23.49
C GLU A 70 -0.76 -8.28 -24.04
N SER A 71 0.55 -8.49 -24.07
CA SER A 71 1.52 -7.52 -24.58
C SER A 71 1.43 -7.31 -26.09
N LYS A 72 0.86 -8.26 -26.84
CA LYS A 72 0.55 -8.08 -28.27
C LYS A 72 -0.58 -7.06 -28.47
N GLN A 73 -1.57 -7.08 -27.58
CA GLN A 73 -2.72 -6.16 -27.63
C GLN A 73 -2.41 -4.81 -26.98
N LYS A 74 -1.56 -4.79 -25.95
CA LYS A 74 -1.16 -3.59 -25.19
C LYS A 74 0.36 -3.49 -25.17
N PRO A 75 0.97 -2.95 -26.24
CA PRO A 75 2.40 -2.70 -26.30
C PRO A 75 2.85 -1.87 -25.09
N GLY A 76 3.93 -2.29 -24.43
CA GLY A 76 4.45 -1.65 -23.23
C GLY A 76 4.08 -2.36 -21.93
N ARG A 77 2.95 -3.08 -21.83
CA ARG A 77 2.51 -3.69 -20.56
C ARG A 77 3.50 -4.69 -19.96
N LEU A 78 4.27 -5.37 -20.81
CA LEU A 78 5.34 -6.31 -20.45
C LEU A 78 6.66 -5.79 -21.01
N ASP A 79 7.65 -5.63 -20.13
CA ASP A 79 8.99 -5.22 -20.50
C ASP A 79 9.62 -6.20 -21.49
N PRO A 80 10.35 -5.74 -22.53
CA PRO A 80 11.01 -6.62 -23.50
C PRO A 80 11.86 -7.72 -22.85
N VAL A 81 12.56 -7.42 -21.75
CA VAL A 81 13.40 -8.38 -21.02
C VAL A 81 12.55 -9.49 -20.38
N PHE A 82 11.33 -9.17 -19.96
CA PHE A 82 10.37 -10.13 -19.40
C PHE A 82 9.61 -10.95 -20.46
N ARG A 83 9.86 -10.72 -21.76
CA ARG A 83 9.35 -11.58 -22.84
C ARG A 83 10.16 -12.87 -22.98
N ASP A 84 11.38 -12.90 -22.43
CA ASP A 84 12.17 -14.12 -22.30
C ASP A 84 11.68 -14.94 -21.09
N TRP A 85 11.44 -16.23 -21.34
CA TRP A 85 10.91 -17.14 -20.33
C TRP A 85 11.86 -17.33 -19.15
N LEU A 86 13.15 -17.54 -19.43
CA LEU A 86 14.13 -17.81 -18.38
C LEU A 86 14.24 -16.59 -17.47
N THR A 87 14.41 -15.41 -18.07
CA THR A 87 14.50 -14.15 -17.33
C THR A 87 13.28 -13.90 -16.46
N PHE A 88 12.08 -14.12 -17.00
CA PHE A 88 10.84 -14.02 -16.22
C PHE A 88 10.81 -15.03 -15.06
N ALA A 89 11.11 -16.30 -15.32
CA ALA A 89 10.98 -17.36 -14.33
C ALA A 89 12.01 -17.25 -13.18
N TYR A 90 13.28 -16.92 -13.49
CA TYR A 90 14.30 -16.67 -12.46
C TYR A 90 13.95 -15.45 -11.60
N HIS A 91 13.44 -14.37 -12.21
CA HIS A 91 13.14 -13.15 -11.47
C HIS A 91 11.86 -13.24 -10.63
N VAL A 92 10.80 -13.84 -11.18
CA VAL A 92 9.50 -13.92 -10.50
C VAL A 92 9.47 -15.03 -9.45
N GLY A 93 10.13 -16.16 -9.72
CA GLY A 93 10.13 -17.32 -8.83
C GLY A 93 8.77 -18.01 -8.69
N PRO A 94 8.73 -19.18 -8.02
CA PRO A 94 7.50 -19.94 -7.87
C PRO A 94 6.46 -19.16 -7.08
N ARG A 95 5.19 -19.49 -7.33
CA ARG A 95 4.07 -18.94 -6.59
C ARG A 95 4.13 -19.45 -5.14
N PRO A 96 4.13 -18.58 -4.11
CA PRO A 96 4.23 -19.02 -2.71
C PRO A 96 3.07 -19.90 -2.26
N SER A 97 1.84 -19.57 -2.67
CA SER A 97 0.68 -20.44 -2.45
C SER A 97 -0.41 -20.20 -3.49
N ASP A 98 -1.36 -21.12 -3.57
CA ASP A 98 -2.59 -21.07 -4.37
C ASP A 98 -3.47 -19.82 -4.14
N LYS A 99 -3.20 -19.03 -3.10
CA LYS A 99 -3.88 -17.77 -2.80
C LYS A 99 -3.16 -16.53 -3.32
N HIS A 100 -1.93 -16.66 -3.84
CA HIS A 100 -1.14 -15.52 -4.31
C HIS A 100 -1.35 -15.24 -5.80
N GLN A 101 -1.36 -14.01 -6.26
CA GLN A 101 -1.34 -13.67 -7.67
C GLN A 101 -0.17 -12.74 -7.98
N LEU A 102 0.31 -12.77 -9.21
CA LEU A 102 1.40 -11.89 -9.63
C LEU A 102 0.85 -10.48 -9.84
N ASP A 103 1.36 -9.55 -9.06
CA ASP A 103 0.95 -8.15 -9.00
C ASP A 103 2.13 -7.22 -9.28
N ARG A 104 1.83 -5.96 -9.60
CA ARG A 104 2.86 -4.92 -9.77
C ARG A 104 3.08 -4.19 -8.45
N ILE A 105 4.32 -3.76 -8.20
CA ILE A 105 4.62 -2.98 -7.00
C ILE A 105 4.11 -1.54 -7.18
N ASN A 106 4.34 -0.98 -8.37
CA ASN A 106 3.75 0.26 -8.86
C ASN A 106 2.78 -0.06 -10.01
N ASP A 107 1.49 0.19 -9.77
CA ASP A 107 0.41 -0.07 -10.74
C ASP A 107 0.47 0.78 -12.01
N SER A 108 1.19 1.91 -11.96
CA SER A 108 1.36 2.82 -13.11
C SER A 108 2.52 2.42 -14.03
N ASP A 109 3.32 1.44 -13.61
CA ASP A 109 4.48 0.94 -14.34
C ASP A 109 4.18 -0.46 -14.91
N ASN A 110 5.06 -0.97 -15.77
CA ASN A 110 4.89 -2.22 -16.50
C ASN A 110 5.39 -3.42 -15.71
N TYR A 111 5.10 -4.65 -16.18
CA TYR A 111 5.72 -5.85 -15.63
C TYR A 111 7.19 -5.89 -16.03
N ARG A 112 8.08 -5.53 -15.11
CA ARG A 112 9.54 -5.51 -15.29
C ARG A 112 10.29 -6.00 -14.05
N VAL A 113 11.58 -6.25 -14.24
CA VAL A 113 12.53 -6.50 -13.14
C VAL A 113 12.38 -5.39 -12.09
N GLY A 114 12.14 -5.81 -10.85
CA GLY A 114 11.97 -4.88 -9.70
C GLY A 114 10.59 -4.23 -9.56
N ASN A 115 9.64 -4.46 -10.47
CA ASN A 115 8.26 -3.95 -10.35
C ASN A 115 7.20 -5.06 -10.25
N VAL A 116 7.58 -6.26 -9.79
CA VAL A 116 6.67 -7.40 -9.67
C VAL A 116 6.78 -8.07 -8.31
N ARG A 117 5.64 -8.52 -7.77
CA ARG A 117 5.56 -9.27 -6.52
C ARG A 117 4.42 -10.27 -6.55
N TRP A 118 4.53 -11.30 -5.71
CA TRP A 118 3.41 -12.14 -5.35
C TRP A 118 2.55 -11.42 -4.29
N LEU A 119 1.25 -11.31 -4.52
CA LEU A 119 0.30 -10.67 -3.60
C LEU A 119 -0.83 -11.63 -3.24
N HIS A 120 -1.18 -11.74 -1.96
CA HIS A 120 -2.32 -12.55 -1.54
C HIS A 120 -3.64 -11.96 -2.09
N ALA A 121 -4.52 -12.81 -2.62
CA ALA A 121 -5.76 -12.40 -3.29
C ALA A 121 -6.67 -11.52 -2.40
N THR A 122 -6.64 -11.70 -1.07
CA THR A 122 -7.38 -10.83 -0.14
C THR A 122 -6.85 -9.40 -0.14
N ARG A 123 -5.53 -9.18 -0.15
CA ARG A 123 -4.94 -7.84 -0.24
C ARG A 123 -5.21 -7.19 -1.59
N GLN A 124 -5.16 -7.97 -2.68
CA GLN A 124 -5.53 -7.47 -4.01
C GLN A 124 -7.00 -7.02 -4.06
N ASN A 125 -7.89 -7.77 -3.40
CA ASN A 125 -9.28 -7.39 -3.26
C ASN A 125 -9.45 -6.16 -2.37
N SER A 126 -8.74 -6.04 -1.23
CA SER A 126 -8.77 -4.85 -0.36
C SER A 126 -8.36 -3.58 -1.10
N ASN A 127 -7.39 -3.66 -2.02
CA ASN A 127 -6.87 -2.51 -2.77
C ASN A 127 -7.74 -2.07 -3.97
N LYS A 128 -8.86 -2.74 -4.26
CA LYS A 128 -9.76 -2.32 -5.34
C LYS A 128 -10.36 -0.95 -5.03
N ARG A 129 -10.24 0.00 -5.97
CA ARG A 129 -10.76 1.38 -5.88
C ARG A 129 -12.26 1.47 -5.58
N ALA A 130 -13.01 0.40 -5.83
CA ALA A 130 -14.45 0.30 -5.54
C ALA A 130 -14.76 0.08 -4.05
N ASN A 131 -13.79 -0.37 -3.25
CA ASN A 131 -14.01 -0.59 -1.83
C ASN A 131 -14.15 0.74 -1.10
N ARG A 132 -15.09 0.78 -0.17
CA ARG A 132 -15.18 1.87 0.80
C ARG A 132 -14.23 1.55 1.95
N HIS A 133 -13.50 2.58 2.38
CA HIS A 133 -12.48 2.46 3.40
C HIS A 133 -12.82 3.35 4.59
N HIS A 134 -12.53 2.81 5.78
CA HIS A 134 -12.55 3.49 7.05
C HIS A 134 -11.13 3.90 7.40
N LEU A 135 -10.87 5.20 7.59
CA LEU A 135 -9.59 5.67 8.08
C LEU A 135 -9.57 5.54 9.60
N TYR A 136 -8.61 4.79 10.13
CA TYR A 136 -8.41 4.66 11.57
C TYR A 136 -6.91 4.53 11.85
N ARG A 137 -6.37 5.38 12.74
CA ARG A 137 -4.93 5.45 13.03
C ARG A 137 -4.07 5.47 11.75
N GLY A 138 -4.49 6.22 10.73
CA GLY A 138 -3.71 6.37 9.49
C GLY A 138 -3.76 5.23 8.51
N ARG A 139 -4.48 4.15 8.86
CA ARG A 139 -4.64 2.99 8.00
C ARG A 139 -6.06 2.93 7.47
N ARG A 140 -6.18 2.54 6.20
CA ARG A 140 -7.46 2.29 5.53
C ARG A 140 -7.89 0.86 5.81
N PHE A 141 -9.05 0.70 6.40
CA PHE A 141 -9.68 -0.60 6.66
C PHE A 141 -10.91 -0.75 5.77
N THR A 142 -11.07 -1.89 5.12
CA THR A 142 -12.36 -2.31 4.56
C THR A 142 -13.36 -2.66 5.67
N ASP A 143 -14.66 -2.77 5.35
CA ASP A 143 -15.70 -3.22 6.30
C ASP A 143 -15.30 -4.54 7.01
N ALA A 144 -14.66 -5.47 6.29
CA ALA A 144 -14.20 -6.76 6.81
C ALA A 144 -12.96 -6.64 7.70
N GLU A 145 -11.98 -5.81 7.31
CA GLU A 145 -10.78 -5.58 8.12
C GLU A 145 -11.11 -4.80 9.40
N LEU A 146 -12.05 -3.85 9.32
CA LEU A 146 -12.55 -3.14 10.48
C LEU A 146 -13.30 -4.08 11.43
N SER A 147 -14.15 -4.97 10.90
CA SER A 147 -14.80 -6.03 11.68
C SER A 147 -13.78 -6.90 12.41
N ALA A 148 -12.74 -7.36 11.73
CA ALA A 148 -11.69 -8.17 12.34
C ALA A 148 -10.88 -7.41 13.41
N LEU A 149 -10.60 -6.12 13.17
CA LEU A 149 -9.93 -5.24 14.13
C LEU A 149 -10.76 -5.06 15.40
N LEU A 150 -12.06 -4.82 15.24
CA LEU A 150 -13.00 -4.62 16.35
C LEU A 150 -13.24 -5.93 17.12
N ALA A 151 -13.35 -7.06 16.43
CA ALA A 151 -13.50 -8.39 17.02
C ALA A 151 -12.30 -8.77 17.91
N LYS A 152 -11.09 -8.40 17.50
CA LYS A 152 -9.87 -8.74 18.24
C LYS A 152 -9.70 -7.97 19.54
N ASN A 153 -10.17 -6.72 19.58
CA ASN A 153 -9.85 -5.81 20.67
C ASN A 153 -11.05 -5.49 21.56
N PHE A 154 -12.28 -5.66 21.07
CA PHE A 154 -13.47 -5.13 21.74
C PHE A 154 -14.68 -6.09 21.66
N LYS A 155 -15.41 -6.07 20.55
CA LYS A 155 -16.70 -6.77 20.40
C LYS A 155 -16.86 -7.28 18.98
N ASN A 156 -17.43 -8.48 18.84
CA ASN A 156 -17.64 -9.11 17.54
C ASN A 156 -18.77 -8.41 16.77
N TYR A 157 -18.39 -7.60 15.78
CA TYR A 157 -19.30 -7.12 14.74
C TYR A 157 -19.08 -7.92 13.47
N SER A 158 -20.16 -8.35 12.82
CA SER A 158 -20.05 -8.91 11.48
C SER A 158 -19.71 -7.81 10.46
N PRO A 159 -18.97 -8.12 9.39
CA PRO A 159 -18.72 -7.17 8.31
C PRO A 159 -20.01 -6.56 7.73
N GLU A 160 -21.09 -7.36 7.70
CA GLU A 160 -22.39 -6.92 7.18
C GLU A 160 -23.08 -5.90 8.10
N ALA A 161 -22.90 -6.00 9.41
CA ALA A 161 -23.43 -5.01 10.35
C ALA A 161 -22.77 -3.64 10.16
N ILE A 162 -21.44 -3.62 9.97
CA ILE A 162 -20.66 -2.41 9.69
C ILE A 162 -21.11 -1.79 8.37
N LYS A 163 -21.23 -2.60 7.32
CA LYS A 163 -21.70 -2.18 6.00
C LYS A 163 -23.09 -1.54 6.06
N LYS A 164 -24.07 -2.19 6.72
CA LYS A 164 -25.43 -1.66 6.87
C LYS A 164 -25.46 -0.36 7.67
N TYR A 165 -24.63 -0.24 8.70
CA TYR A 165 -24.50 1.00 9.47
C TYR A 165 -23.95 2.14 8.60
N ARG A 166 -22.85 1.89 7.88
CA ARG A 166 -22.27 2.85 6.94
C ARG A 166 -23.26 3.30 5.86
N GLN A 167 -24.01 2.38 5.27
CA GLN A 167 -25.02 2.72 4.26
C GLN A 167 -26.13 3.64 4.79
N ARG A 168 -26.61 3.39 6.02
CA ARG A 168 -27.63 4.25 6.64
C ARG A 168 -27.10 5.65 6.92
N MET A 169 -25.89 5.75 7.48
CA MET A 169 -25.27 7.03 7.79
C MET A 169 -24.91 7.83 6.52
N ALA A 170 -24.41 7.16 5.47
CA ALA A 170 -24.16 7.81 4.19
C ALA A 170 -25.46 8.35 3.56
N LYS A 171 -26.59 7.63 3.69
CA LYS A 171 -27.90 8.11 3.26
C LYS A 171 -28.37 9.32 4.09
N ALA A 172 -27.95 9.42 5.34
CA ALA A 172 -28.19 10.57 6.21
C ALA A 172 -27.19 11.72 5.98
N GLY A 173 -26.30 11.63 4.98
CA GLY A 173 -25.41 12.71 4.58
C GLY A 173 -24.03 12.71 5.24
N TYR A 174 -23.73 11.73 6.10
CA TYR A 174 -22.43 11.65 6.77
C TYR A 174 -21.31 11.24 5.80
N SER A 175 -20.16 11.89 5.90
CA SER A 175 -18.91 11.49 5.24
C SER A 175 -18.36 10.17 5.82
N ASN A 176 -17.50 9.47 5.08
CA ASN A 176 -16.92 8.21 5.55
C ASN A 176 -16.11 8.36 6.85
N ASP A 177 -15.48 9.50 7.07
CA ASP A 177 -14.68 9.75 8.27
C ASP A 177 -15.59 9.95 9.48
N GLU A 178 -16.68 10.69 9.34
CA GLU A 178 -17.70 10.83 10.39
C GLU A 178 -18.39 9.50 10.72
N ILE A 179 -18.66 8.69 9.70
CA ILE A 179 -19.18 7.33 9.91
C ILE A 179 -18.19 6.51 10.74
N THR A 180 -16.91 6.63 10.44
CA THR A 180 -15.88 5.91 11.18
C THR A 180 -15.78 6.45 12.62
N ARG A 181 -15.79 7.78 12.84
CA ARG A 181 -15.89 8.41 14.16
C ARG A 181 -17.01 7.80 14.98
N GLU A 182 -18.21 7.74 14.40
CA GLU A 182 -19.41 7.30 15.12
C GLU A 182 -19.39 5.79 15.41
N ILE A 183 -18.85 4.97 14.50
CA ILE A 183 -18.63 3.54 14.78
C ILE A 183 -17.73 3.37 16.00
N PHE A 184 -16.60 4.07 16.08
CA PHE A 184 -15.66 3.95 17.19
C PHE A 184 -16.20 4.56 18.49
N LYS A 185 -16.89 5.71 18.42
CA LYS A 185 -17.58 6.35 19.55
C LYS A 185 -18.61 5.41 20.18
N ARG A 186 -19.41 4.72 19.37
CA ARG A 186 -20.41 3.74 19.84
C ARG A 186 -19.78 2.53 20.54
N MET A 187 -18.48 2.27 20.32
CA MET A 187 -17.72 1.23 21.03
C MET A 187 -16.99 1.73 22.28
N GLY A 188 -17.14 3.02 22.64
CA GLY A 188 -16.38 3.62 23.74
C GLY A 188 -14.89 3.82 23.43
N LEU A 189 -14.53 3.92 22.15
CA LEU A 189 -13.16 4.16 21.72
C LEU A 189 -12.96 5.61 21.31
N SER A 190 -11.87 6.19 21.80
CA SER A 190 -11.35 7.44 21.25
C SER A 190 -10.97 7.21 19.79
N TYR A 191 -11.71 7.85 18.89
CA TYR A 191 -11.34 7.90 17.48
C TYR A 191 -10.16 8.88 17.34
N GLU A 192 -8.95 8.35 17.34
CA GLU A 192 -7.70 9.08 17.07
C GLU A 192 -7.60 9.44 15.58
N SER A 193 -8.61 10.14 15.04
CA SER A 193 -8.41 10.96 13.85
C SER A 193 -8.63 12.40 14.26
N SER A 194 -7.51 13.07 14.46
CA SER A 194 -7.45 14.53 14.64
C SER A 194 -8.03 15.27 13.42
N GLY A 195 -8.17 14.58 12.27
CA GLY A 195 -8.43 15.21 10.98
C GLY A 195 -7.17 15.81 10.36
N ASN A 196 -6.07 15.85 11.11
CA ASN A 196 -4.75 16.23 10.64
C ASN A 196 -4.06 15.00 10.02
N PRO A 197 -3.77 14.98 8.70
CA PRO A 197 -3.16 13.86 8.02
C PRO A 197 -1.78 13.48 8.58
N LEU A 198 -1.08 14.41 9.25
CA LEU A 198 0.23 14.16 9.87
C LEU A 198 0.10 13.42 11.20
N GLU A 199 -0.81 13.86 12.08
CA GLU A 199 -1.09 13.20 13.36
C GLU A 199 -1.74 11.84 13.16
N ASP A 200 -2.57 11.74 12.14
CA ASP A 200 -3.29 10.54 11.81
C ASP A 200 -2.39 9.54 11.09
N ALA A 201 -1.25 9.94 10.51
CA ALA A 201 -0.34 9.04 9.81
C ALA A 201 0.07 7.84 10.67
N ASP A 202 0.04 6.63 10.12
CA ASP A 202 0.52 5.43 10.81
C ASP A 202 1.97 5.10 10.44
N PHE A 203 2.59 4.20 11.20
CA PHE A 203 3.88 3.62 10.86
C PHE A 203 3.83 2.85 9.53
N SER A 204 4.98 2.76 8.83
CA SER A 204 5.12 1.80 7.74
C SER A 204 4.75 0.40 8.23
N PRO A 205 3.99 -0.37 7.43
CA PRO A 205 3.62 -1.73 7.78
C PRO A 205 4.84 -2.56 8.26
N LYS A 206 5.99 -2.39 7.58
CA LYS A 206 7.27 -3.07 7.87
C LYS A 206 7.70 -2.94 9.34
N TYR A 207 7.44 -1.79 9.96
CA TYR A 207 7.90 -1.46 11.31
C TYR A 207 6.76 -1.31 12.33
N TYR A 208 5.51 -1.44 11.90
CA TYR A 208 4.33 -1.10 12.69
C TYR A 208 4.36 -1.69 14.10
N LYS A 209 4.57 -3.00 14.23
CA LYS A 209 4.57 -3.67 15.55
C LYS A 209 5.66 -3.12 16.48
N LYS A 210 6.87 -2.93 15.94
CA LYS A 210 8.04 -2.48 16.69
C LYS A 210 7.92 -1.02 17.11
N LEU A 211 7.49 -0.16 16.17
CA LEU A 211 7.36 1.28 16.43
C LEU A 211 6.13 1.62 17.26
N SER A 212 5.03 0.88 17.13
CA SER A 212 3.84 1.10 17.97
C SER A 212 4.12 0.92 19.46
N GLU A 213 5.03 0.03 19.82
CA GLU A 213 5.45 -0.17 21.21
C GLU A 213 6.43 0.91 21.65
N ALA A 214 7.48 1.16 20.85
CA ALA A 214 8.47 2.19 21.14
C ALA A 214 7.83 3.59 21.28
N TYR A 215 6.91 3.94 20.40
CA TYR A 215 6.22 5.22 20.39
C TYR A 215 5.39 5.45 21.65
N ARG A 216 4.57 4.45 22.03
CA ARG A 216 3.74 4.52 23.26
C ARG A 216 4.56 4.78 24.51
N ASN A 217 5.78 4.24 24.56
CA ASN A 217 6.67 4.37 25.71
C ASN A 217 7.59 5.58 25.62
N SER A 218 7.67 6.27 24.47
CA SER A 218 8.65 7.33 24.23
C SER A 218 8.30 8.67 24.87
N GLY A 219 7.01 8.99 24.99
CA GLY A 219 6.57 10.35 25.36
C GLY A 219 7.08 11.46 24.42
N SER A 220 7.52 11.11 23.20
CA SER A 220 8.34 12.00 22.34
C SER A 220 7.64 13.26 21.81
N GLY A 221 6.30 13.33 21.86
CA GLY A 221 5.52 14.44 21.29
C GLY A 221 5.54 14.53 19.77
N LEU A 222 6.32 13.70 19.08
CA LEU A 222 6.38 13.61 17.63
C LEU A 222 5.10 12.97 17.08
N THR A 223 4.71 13.32 15.85
CA THR A 223 3.74 12.49 15.11
C THR A 223 4.37 11.12 14.82
N ARG A 224 3.53 10.11 14.57
CA ARG A 224 4.04 8.74 14.28
C ARG A 224 4.96 8.71 13.06
N ILE A 225 4.71 9.55 12.05
CA ILE A 225 5.58 9.61 10.88
C ILE A 225 6.92 10.29 11.16
N GLU A 226 6.94 11.35 11.96
CA GLU A 226 8.18 11.98 12.41
C GLU A 226 8.98 11.03 13.31
N PHE A 227 8.30 10.29 14.18
CA PHE A 227 8.91 9.27 15.02
C PHE A 227 9.54 8.13 14.20
N GLU A 228 8.86 7.69 13.13
CA GLU A 228 9.42 6.70 12.20
C GLU A 228 10.68 7.22 11.50
N ILE A 229 10.66 8.46 11.02
CA ILE A 229 11.80 9.11 10.37
C ILE A 229 12.97 9.21 11.33
N ALA A 230 12.75 9.70 12.55
CA ALA A 230 13.77 9.81 13.59
C ALA A 230 14.37 8.45 13.93
N TRP A 231 13.53 7.43 14.09
CA TRP A 231 13.98 6.07 14.36
C TRP A 231 14.84 5.49 13.22
N LEU A 232 14.44 5.69 11.96
CA LEU A 232 15.22 5.24 10.80
C LEU A 232 16.58 5.95 10.74
N GLN A 233 16.62 7.26 10.98
CA GLN A 233 17.86 8.03 11.03
C GLN A 233 18.82 7.51 12.12
N GLU A 234 18.30 7.24 13.31
CA GLU A 234 19.08 6.67 14.41
C GLU A 234 19.68 5.31 14.04
N LYS A 235 18.89 4.41 13.42
CA LYS A 235 19.37 3.09 13.02
C LYS A 235 20.42 3.14 11.91
N ILE A 236 20.25 4.02 10.95
CA ILE A 236 21.27 4.26 9.91
C ILE A 236 22.56 4.78 10.55
N SER A 237 22.45 5.75 11.47
CA SER A 237 23.60 6.34 12.16
C SER A 237 24.39 5.28 12.95
N ILE A 238 23.70 4.43 13.72
CA ILE A 238 24.32 3.33 14.47
C ILE A 238 25.07 2.38 13.51
N LEU A 239 24.43 1.96 12.41
CA LEU A 239 25.05 1.01 11.49
C LEU A 239 26.24 1.59 10.73
N LYS A 240 26.18 2.87 10.33
CA LYS A 240 27.31 3.56 9.71
C LYS A 240 28.48 3.74 10.66
N LYS A 241 28.20 4.03 11.94
CA LYS A 241 29.23 4.09 12.98
C LYS A 241 29.91 2.73 13.17
N ASN A 242 29.13 1.66 13.32
CA ASN A 242 29.66 0.30 13.43
C ASN A 242 30.53 -0.07 12.22
N GLN A 243 30.08 0.27 11.01
CA GLN A 243 30.86 0.07 9.79
C GLN A 243 32.20 0.81 9.83
N GLN A 244 32.21 2.06 10.29
CA GLN A 244 33.41 2.89 10.36
C GLN A 244 34.38 2.40 11.44
N ASP A 245 33.87 1.98 12.61
CA ASP A 245 34.65 1.42 13.70
C ASP A 245 35.29 0.07 13.30
N GLU A 246 34.56 -0.79 12.57
CA GLU A 246 35.07 -2.06 12.03
C GLU A 246 36.17 -1.85 10.97
N MET A 247 35.99 -0.88 10.08
CA MET A 247 37.00 -0.50 9.08
C MET A 247 38.25 0.14 9.73
N GLY A 248 38.10 0.82 10.86
CA GLY A 248 39.19 1.42 11.63
C GLY A 248 39.97 0.42 12.48
N LEU A 249 39.34 -0.68 12.90
CA LEU A 249 39.94 -1.68 13.80
C LEU A 249 40.71 -2.82 13.11
N LEU A 250 40.97 -2.76 11.79
CA LEU A 250 41.64 -3.86 11.05
C LEU A 250 40.91 -5.21 11.22
N VAL A 251 39.62 -5.18 11.61
CA VAL A 251 38.76 -6.36 11.67
C VAL A 251 38.25 -6.59 10.26
N ILE A 252 38.83 -7.58 9.60
CA ILE A 252 38.34 -8.08 8.32
C ILE A 252 37.02 -8.78 8.63
N LEU A 253 35.90 -8.04 8.61
CA LEU A 253 34.63 -8.68 8.38
C LEU A 253 34.78 -9.54 7.12
N GLU A 254 34.38 -10.80 7.20
CA GLU A 254 34.27 -11.64 6.01
C GLU A 254 33.47 -10.86 4.95
N LYS A 255 33.90 -10.91 3.68
CA LYS A 255 33.30 -10.13 2.57
C LYS A 255 31.77 -10.22 2.56
N GLU A 256 31.23 -11.37 2.95
CA GLU A 256 29.80 -11.61 3.07
C GLU A 256 29.12 -10.76 4.17
N GLN A 257 29.75 -10.60 5.34
CA GLN A 257 29.22 -9.82 6.46
C GLN A 257 29.24 -8.32 6.15
N SER A 258 30.33 -7.83 5.54
CA SER A 258 30.44 -6.45 5.05
C SER A 258 29.36 -6.14 4.00
N TYR A 259 29.14 -7.05 3.05
CA TYR A 259 28.08 -6.89 2.05
C TYR A 259 26.67 -6.90 2.65
N LYS A 260 26.42 -7.77 3.64
CA LYS A 260 25.14 -7.79 4.39
C LYS A 260 24.89 -6.47 5.11
N LEU A 261 25.90 -5.90 5.77
CA LEU A 261 25.82 -4.61 6.44
C LEU A 261 25.50 -3.48 5.46
N MET A 262 26.20 -3.44 4.32
CA MET A 262 25.95 -2.47 3.25
C MET A 262 24.54 -2.55 2.69
N CYS A 263 24.06 -3.76 2.40
CA CYS A 263 22.67 -3.96 1.94
C CYS A 263 21.68 -3.46 2.99
N ARG A 264 21.94 -3.74 4.27
CA ARG A 264 21.06 -3.31 5.35
C ARG A 264 20.97 -1.80 5.50
N ILE A 265 22.10 -1.10 5.37
CA ILE A 265 22.14 0.37 5.39
C ILE A 265 21.34 0.91 4.21
N TYR A 266 21.56 0.39 3.01
CA TYR A 266 20.85 0.82 1.80
C TYR A 266 19.34 0.62 1.91
N ASP A 267 18.89 -0.53 2.41
CA ASP A 267 17.45 -0.79 2.62
C ASP A 267 16.83 0.22 3.59
N LEU A 268 17.53 0.56 4.67
CA LEU A 268 17.06 1.56 5.63
C LEU A 268 17.04 2.98 5.04
N GLU A 269 18.01 3.32 4.18
CA GLU A 269 18.05 4.61 3.48
C GLU A 269 16.88 4.74 2.48
N ASP A 270 16.53 3.67 1.76
CA ASP A 270 15.34 3.65 0.90
C ASP A 270 14.05 3.78 1.72
N ASP A 271 13.95 3.07 2.85
CA ASP A 271 12.81 3.19 3.77
C ASP A 271 12.70 4.61 4.35
N LEU A 272 13.82 5.24 4.72
CA LEU A 272 13.86 6.64 5.18
C LEU A 272 13.39 7.60 4.09
N LYS A 273 13.84 7.40 2.84
CA LYS A 273 13.40 8.20 1.70
C LYS A 273 11.88 8.07 1.50
N ARG A 274 11.33 6.86 1.55
CA ARG A 274 9.88 6.61 1.43
C ARG A 274 9.10 7.28 2.56
N ALA A 275 9.61 7.25 3.79
CA ALA A 275 8.98 7.91 4.93
C ALA A 275 8.92 9.43 4.75
N ARG A 276 10.02 10.07 4.30
CA ARG A 276 10.07 11.51 3.98
C ARG A 276 9.17 11.90 2.81
N ASP A 277 9.12 11.06 1.78
CA ASP A 277 8.21 11.27 0.63
C ASP A 277 6.74 11.18 1.09
N ARG A 278 6.43 10.27 2.04
CA ARG A 278 5.11 10.15 2.65
C ARG A 278 4.78 11.38 3.50
N GLU A 279 5.70 11.82 4.35
CA GLU A 279 5.55 13.03 5.17
C GLU A 279 5.29 14.27 4.31
N SER A 280 6.07 14.45 3.25
CA SER A 280 5.91 15.58 2.33
C SER A 280 4.53 15.60 1.68
N LYS A 281 4.01 14.44 1.26
CA LYS A 281 2.64 14.31 0.72
C LYS A 281 1.58 14.66 1.74
N LEU A 282 1.76 14.24 3.00
CA LEU A 282 0.82 14.54 4.08
C LEU A 282 0.85 16.02 4.45
N LYS A 283 2.02 16.68 4.45
CA LYS A 283 2.13 18.14 4.61
C LYS A 283 1.36 18.87 3.52
N VAL A 284 1.50 18.47 2.25
CA VAL A 284 0.72 19.04 1.14
C VAL A 284 -0.78 18.81 1.33
N GLN A 285 -1.18 17.63 1.80
CA GLN A 285 -2.59 17.33 2.07
C GLN A 285 -3.15 18.21 3.22
N LYS A 286 -2.36 18.40 4.28
CA LYS A 286 -2.72 19.26 5.42
C LYS A 286 -2.91 20.70 4.96
N VAL A 287 -1.98 21.25 4.17
CA VAL A 287 -2.10 22.60 3.59
C VAL A 287 -3.36 22.75 2.75
N LYS A 288 -3.70 21.76 1.92
CA LYS A 288 -4.95 21.79 1.13
C LYS A 288 -6.19 21.83 2.01
N GLN A 289 -6.24 21.00 3.05
CA GLN A 289 -7.35 21.01 4.00
C GLN A 289 -7.43 22.34 4.76
N ASP A 290 -6.29 22.91 5.16
CA ASP A 290 -6.28 24.18 5.86
C ASP A 290 -6.78 25.32 4.94
N ILE A 291 -6.43 25.30 3.64
CA ILE A 291 -6.99 26.23 2.64
C ILE A 291 -8.51 26.05 2.50
N GLU A 292 -8.99 24.82 2.31
CA GLU A 292 -10.42 24.49 2.20
C GLU A 292 -11.21 24.92 3.45
N ASN A 293 -10.59 24.86 4.64
CA ASN A 293 -11.20 25.27 5.90
C ASN A 293 -11.13 26.79 6.17
N THR A 294 -10.27 27.53 5.45
CA THR A 294 -10.07 28.98 5.61
C THR A 294 -10.88 29.78 4.58
N GLU A 295 -11.39 29.15 3.52
CA GLU A 295 -12.42 29.77 2.69
C GLU A 295 -13.68 29.95 3.55
N PRO A 296 -14.08 31.19 3.92
CA PRO A 296 -15.40 31.38 4.50
C PRO A 296 -16.41 30.84 3.48
N GLU A 297 -17.51 30.27 3.94
CA GLU A 297 -18.68 30.10 3.09
C GLU A 297 -19.09 31.48 2.56
N THR A 298 -18.48 31.94 1.47
CA THR A 298 -18.98 33.05 0.69
C THR A 298 -20.28 32.55 0.10
N GLY A 299 -21.38 32.92 0.76
CA GLY A 299 -22.70 32.93 0.15
C GLY A 299 -22.65 33.79 -1.11
N CYS A 300 -22.31 33.16 -2.25
CA CYS A 300 -22.60 33.57 -3.63
C CYS A 300 -22.01 32.46 -4.54
N GLY A 301 -22.74 31.69 -5.34
CA GLY A 301 -24.11 31.84 -5.77
C GLY A 301 -24.69 30.53 -6.30
N SER A 302 -25.78 30.10 -5.69
CA SER A 302 -26.91 29.58 -6.45
C SER A 302 -27.79 30.77 -6.85
N LEU A 303 -27.36 31.54 -7.84
CA LEU A 303 -28.19 32.53 -8.52
C LEU A 303 -28.34 32.10 -9.98
N THR A 304 -29.19 31.09 -10.20
CA THR A 304 -30.11 30.99 -11.35
C THR A 304 -30.95 29.72 -11.18
N LYS A 305 -32.03 29.83 -10.40
CA LYS A 305 -33.26 29.04 -10.65
C LYS A 305 -34.53 29.61 -10.00
N ASP A 306 -34.41 30.54 -9.05
CA ASP A 306 -35.57 31.13 -8.35
C ASP A 306 -35.92 32.57 -8.77
N MET A 307 -35.53 33.01 -9.98
CA MET A 307 -36.04 34.25 -10.59
C MET A 307 -37.09 34.01 -11.70
N LEU A 308 -37.87 32.94 -11.59
CA LEU A 308 -39.08 32.75 -12.39
C LEU A 308 -40.22 32.20 -11.52
N SER A 309 -40.79 33.06 -10.67
CA SER A 309 -42.24 33.08 -10.38
C SER A 309 -42.56 34.11 -9.29
N GLN A 310 -42.57 35.39 -9.65
CA GLN A 310 -43.48 36.32 -8.96
C GLN A 310 -44.33 36.97 -10.04
N GLY A 311 -45.42 36.27 -10.36
CA GLY A 311 -46.50 36.83 -11.14
C GLY A 311 -47.04 38.06 -10.41
N ILE A 312 -47.11 39.17 -11.14
CA ILE A 312 -47.77 40.40 -10.72
C ILE A 312 -49.17 40.02 -10.20
N SER A 313 -49.43 40.33 -8.93
CA SER A 313 -50.75 40.18 -8.32
C SER A 313 -51.79 40.94 -9.16
N ASN A 314 -52.95 40.31 -9.41
CA ASN A 314 -54.07 40.94 -10.12
C ASN A 314 -54.59 42.23 -9.47
N PHE A 315 -54.17 42.54 -8.24
CA PHE A 315 -54.45 43.80 -7.56
C PHE A 315 -53.67 44.99 -8.15
N GLU A 316 -52.44 44.79 -8.64
CA GLU A 316 -51.62 45.86 -9.22
C GLU A 316 -51.98 46.16 -10.69
N LYS A 317 -52.50 45.18 -11.43
CA LYS A 317 -52.97 45.37 -12.81
C LYS A 317 -54.16 46.34 -12.91
N ASN A 318 -55.07 46.34 -11.93
CA ASN A 318 -56.27 47.18 -11.94
C ASN A 318 -55.99 48.65 -11.54
N LYS A 319 -54.85 48.93 -10.92
CA LYS A 319 -54.44 50.32 -10.59
C LYS A 319 -53.78 51.03 -11.78
N LEU A 320 -53.17 50.28 -12.70
CA LEU A 320 -52.53 50.84 -13.91
C LEU A 320 -53.53 51.16 -15.04
N ALA A 321 -54.72 50.57 -15.04
CA ALA A 321 -55.75 50.79 -16.06
C ALA A 321 -56.71 51.96 -15.74
N ALA A 322 -56.59 52.60 -14.58
CA ALA A 322 -57.40 53.75 -14.17
C ALA A 322 -56.62 55.08 -14.17
N ALA A 323 -55.39 55.08 -14.67
CA ALA A 323 -54.52 56.25 -14.79
C ALA A 323 -54.03 56.52 -16.23
N LEU A 324 -54.63 55.83 -17.21
CA LEU A 324 -54.67 56.14 -18.63
C LEU A 324 -56.15 56.32 -19.01
#